data_AF-A0A329KXU7-F1
#
_entry.id   AF-A0A329KXU7-F1
#
_cell.length_a   1.000
_cell.length_b   1.000
_cell.length_c   1.000
_cell.angle_alpha   90.00
_cell.angle_beta   90.00
_cell.angle_gamma   90.00
#
_symmetry.space_group_name_H-M   'P 1'
#
loop_
_entity.id
_entity.type
_entity.pdbx_description
1 polymer ?
#
loop_
_entity_poly.entity_id
_entity_poly.type
_entity_poly.pdbx_seq_one_letter_code
_entity_poly.pdbx_strand_id
1 'polypeptide(L)' 'MDALHRNTNAIIPSNRRKLTTLSHAISLGRQLAYIKRTGAADHIGGYAEWIALAGYTRQQADRLVALYDSLSAKEA' A
#
# COMPACT_ATOMS: atom_id res chain seq x y z
N MET A 1 -13.77 24.00 44.37
CA MET A 1 -14.73 23.12 43.68
C MET A 1 -14.27 22.98 42.24
N ASP A 2 -13.69 21.82 41.96
CA ASP A 2 -13.32 21.32 40.64
C ASP A 2 -14.43 21.46 39.60
N ALA A 3 -14.03 21.86 38.39
CA ALA A 3 -14.58 21.30 37.15
C ALA A 3 -13.59 21.54 35.99
N LEU A 4 -12.46 20.82 36.06
CA LEU A 4 -11.85 20.23 34.87
C LEU A 4 -12.95 19.51 34.07
N HIS A 5 -13.18 19.93 32.83
CA HIS A 5 -13.67 19.13 31.68
C HIS A 5 -14.59 19.95 30.78
N ARG A 6 -13.99 20.71 29.87
CA ARG A 6 -14.51 20.70 28.49
C ARG A 6 -13.36 20.39 27.57
N ASN A 7 -12.95 19.12 27.67
CA ASN A 7 -12.16 18.44 26.66
C ASN A 7 -12.93 18.60 25.34
N THR A 8 -12.41 19.46 24.49
CA THR A 8 -12.82 19.66 23.12
C THR A 8 -12.73 18.31 22.43
N ASN A 9 -13.84 17.56 22.46
CA ASN A 9 -14.04 16.37 21.66
C ASN A 9 -14.14 16.85 20.21
N ALA A 10 -12.99 17.19 19.63
CA ALA A 10 -12.83 17.25 18.20
C ALA A 10 -13.19 15.86 17.73
N ILE A 11 -14.40 15.73 17.19
CA ILE A 11 -14.83 14.58 16.41
C ILE A 11 -13.86 14.57 15.23
N ILE A 12 -12.73 13.88 15.38
CA ILE A 12 -11.83 13.59 14.28
C ILE A 12 -12.67 12.68 13.39
N PRO A 13 -13.08 13.12 12.18
CA PRO A 13 -13.75 12.20 11.28
C PRO A 13 -12.77 11.06 11.07
N SER A 14 -13.17 9.86 11.47
CA SER A 14 -12.46 8.61 11.27
C SER A 14 -12.53 8.24 9.79
N ASN A 15 -12.08 9.17 8.94
CA ASN A 15 -11.65 8.86 7.60
C ASN A 15 -10.44 7.95 7.81
N ARG A 16 -10.68 6.63 7.80
CA ARG A 16 -9.66 5.59 7.79
C ARG A 16 -8.89 5.71 6.47
N ARG A 17 -8.21 6.84 6.26
CA ARG A 17 -6.99 6.87 5.47
C ARG A 17 -6.08 5.90 6.20
N LYS A 18 -6.06 4.65 5.75
CA LYS A 18 -5.07 3.67 6.20
C LYS A 18 -3.75 4.39 6.03
N LEU A 19 -3.14 4.82 7.14
CA LEU A 19 -1.80 5.39 7.13
C LEU A 19 -0.93 4.28 6.54
N THR A 20 -0.62 4.39 5.25
CA THR A 20 0.28 3.47 4.58
C THR A 20 1.65 3.71 5.18
N THR A 21 2.01 2.88 6.15
CA THR A 21 3.36 2.90 6.71
C THR A 21 4.34 2.46 5.62
N LEU A 22 5.59 2.90 5.72
CA LEU A 22 6.64 2.48 4.78
C LEU A 22 6.74 0.95 4.70
N SER A 23 6.64 0.26 5.84
CA SER A 23 6.60 -1.21 5.92
C SER A 23 5.45 -1.82 5.11
N HIS A 24 4.25 -1.22 5.19
CA HIS A 24 3.10 -1.67 4.40
C HIS A 24 3.33 -1.46 2.90
N ALA A 25 3.88 -0.30 2.50
CA ALA A 25 4.19 -0.02 1.10
C ALA A 25 5.25 -0.99 0.54
N ILE A 26 6.27 -1.34 1.32
CA ILE A 26 7.29 -2.34 0.96
C ILE A 26 6.66 -3.72 0.79
N SER A 27 5.78 -4.13 1.71
CA SER A 27 5.08 -5.41 1.64
C SER A 27 4.25 -5.53 0.36
N LEU A 28 3.50 -4.48 0.02
CA LEU A 28 2.74 -4.41 -1.23
C LEU A 28 3.67 -4.45 -2.45
N GLY A 29 4.75 -3.66 -2.46
CA GLY A 29 5.75 -3.65 -3.53
C GLY A 29 6.34 -5.03 -3.79
N ARG A 30 6.68 -5.77 -2.74
CA ARG A 30 7.17 -7.15 -2.83
C ARG A 30 6.14 -8.09 -3.47
N GLN A 31 4.87 -8.01 -3.06
CA GLN A 31 3.80 -8.84 -3.62
C GLN A 31 3.57 -8.53 -5.10
N LEU A 32 3.51 -7.25 -5.45
CA LEU A 32 3.41 -6.77 -6.83
C LEU A 32 4.57 -7.29 -7.69
N ALA A 33 5.81 -7.19 -7.19
CA ALA A 33 7.00 -7.67 -7.87
C ALA A 33 7.00 -9.19 -8.04
N TYR A 34 6.54 -9.94 -7.03
CA TYR A 34 6.38 -11.39 -7.11
C TYR A 34 5.44 -11.77 -8.25
N ILE A 35 4.22 -11.25 -8.26
CA ILE A 35 3.20 -11.59 -9.28
C ILE A 35 3.68 -11.22 -10.68
N LYS A 36 4.32 -10.04 -10.83
CA LYS A 36 4.91 -9.59 -12.09
C LYS A 36 6.00 -10.53 -12.61
N ARG A 37 6.83 -11.09 -11.71
CA ARG A 37 7.94 -12.00 -12.08
C ARG A 37 7.48 -13.43 -12.33
N THR A 38 6.48 -13.91 -11.61
CA THR A 38 6.06 -15.32 -11.68
C THR A 38 4.96 -15.59 -12.70
N GLY A 39 4.31 -14.56 -13.24
CA GLY A 39 3.13 -14.77 -14.10
C GLY A 39 1.94 -15.35 -13.32
N ALA A 40 1.91 -15.20 -11.99
CA ALA A 40 0.86 -15.79 -11.15
C ALA A 40 -0.57 -15.35 -11.53
N ALA A 41 -0.71 -14.22 -12.25
CA ALA A 41 -1.98 -13.69 -12.72
C ALA A 41 -2.33 -14.05 -14.17
N ASP A 42 -1.55 -14.88 -14.87
CA ASP A 42 -1.76 -15.14 -16.31
C ASP A 42 -3.15 -15.73 -16.61
N HIS A 43 -3.67 -16.54 -15.69
CA HIS A 43 -5.00 -17.16 -15.80
C HIS A 43 -6.17 -16.17 -15.67
N ILE A 44 -5.94 -14.95 -15.18
CA ILE A 44 -6.96 -13.89 -15.08
C ILE A 44 -6.71 -12.73 -16.05
N GLY A 45 -5.90 -12.91 -17.11
CA GLY A 45 -5.57 -11.83 -18.04
C GLY A 45 -4.28 -11.08 -17.70
N GLY A 46 -3.48 -11.61 -16.77
CA GLY A 46 -2.12 -11.16 -16.47
C GLY A 46 -2.04 -10.06 -15.41
N TYR A 47 -0.83 -9.54 -15.24
CA TYR A 47 -0.50 -8.57 -14.19
C TYR A 47 -1.36 -7.30 -14.24
N ALA A 48 -1.69 -6.81 -15.44
CA ALA A 48 -2.49 -5.59 -15.61
C ALA A 48 -3.93 -5.76 -15.09
N GLU A 49 -4.55 -6.91 -15.35
CA GLU A 49 -5.90 -7.20 -14.86
C GLU A 49 -5.89 -7.40 -13.34
N TRP A 50 -4.88 -8.09 -12.83
CA TRP A 50 -4.74 -8.29 -11.39
C TRP A 50 -4.61 -6.98 -10.60
N ILE A 51 -3.77 -6.04 -11.05
CA ILE A 51 -3.63 -4.76 -10.35
C ILE A 51 -4.92 -3.92 -10.41
N ALA A 52 -5.68 -4.01 -11.51
CA ALA A 52 -6.96 -3.32 -11.65
C ALA A 52 -8.00 -3.88 -10.66
N LEU A 53 -8.10 -5.21 -10.55
CA LEU A 53 -8.94 -5.88 -9.55
C LEU A 53 -8.55 -5.54 -8.11
N ALA A 54 -7.25 -5.37 -7.85
CA ALA A 54 -6.73 -4.96 -6.56
C ALA A 54 -6.92 -3.44 -6.26
N GLY A 55 -7.51 -2.68 -7.20
CA GLY A 55 -7.81 -1.25 -7.02
C GLY A 55 -6.58 -0.34 -7.20
N TYR A 56 -5.56 -0.80 -7.92
CA TYR A 56 -4.37 -0.02 -8.24
C TYR A 56 -4.34 0.38 -9.70
N THR A 57 -3.95 1.63 -9.95
CA THR A 57 -3.48 2.03 -11.27
C THR A 57 -2.12 1.40 -11.57
N ARG A 58 -1.80 1.24 -12.85
CA ARG A 58 -0.47 0.79 -13.30
C ARG A 58 0.66 1.65 -12.72
N GLN A 59 0.47 2.96 -12.70
CA GLN A 59 1.46 3.89 -12.14
C GLN A 59 1.68 3.70 -10.63
N GLN A 60 0.63 3.44 -9.86
CA GLN A 60 0.77 3.16 -8.42
C GLN A 60 1.51 1.84 -8.19
N ALA A 61 1.13 0.79 -8.92
CA ALA A 61 1.78 -0.51 -8.85
C ALA A 61 3.28 -0.41 -9.18
N ASP A 62 3.64 0.22 -10.30
CA ASP A 62 5.03 0.37 -10.72
C ASP A 62 5.86 1.19 -9.70
N ARG A 63 5.30 2.22 -9.07
CA ARG A 63 5.98 2.99 -8.02
C ARG A 63 6.24 2.17 -6.76
N LEU A 64 5.31 1.31 -6.36
CA LEU A 64 5.49 0.42 -5.19
C LEU A 64 6.54 -0.66 -5.45
N VAL A 65 6.56 -1.22 -6.67
CA VAL A 65 7.61 -2.15 -7.10
C VAL A 65 8.97 -1.45 -7.08
N ALA A 66 9.08 -0.26 -7.68
CA ALA A 66 10.34 0.50 -7.70
C ALA A 66 10.83 0.86 -6.29
N LEU A 67 9.92 1.22 -5.37
CA LEU A 67 10.27 1.47 -3.97
C LEU A 67 10.89 0.21 -3.33
N TYR A 68 10.24 -0.95 -3.48
CA TYR A 68 10.74 -2.22 -2.95
C TYR A 68 12.10 -2.59 -3.55
N ASP A 69 12.25 -2.53 -4.87
CA ASP A 69 13.49 -2.88 -5.55
C ASP A 69 14.64 -1.95 -5.12
N SER A 70 14.37 -0.65 -4.92
CA SER A 70 15.39 0.32 -4.48
C SER A 70 15.92 0.07 -3.07
N LEU A 71 15.11 -0.55 -2.20
CA LEU A 71 15.49 -0.91 -0.84
C LEU A 71 16.18 -2.26 -0.82
N SER A 72 15.65 -3.25 -1.54
CA SER A 72 16.29 -4.57 -1.67
C SER A 72 17.70 -4.48 -2.27
N ALA A 73 17.93 -3.54 -3.21
CA ALA A 73 19.25 -3.33 -3.80
C ALA A 73 20.26 -2.65 -2.85
N LYS A 74 19.80 -2.00 -1.77
CA LYS A 74 20.68 -1.42 -0.74
C LYS A 74 21.08 -2.42 0.33
N GLU A 75 20.34 -3.52 0.45
CA GLU A 75 20.56 -4.59 1.43
C GLU A 75 21.39 -5.75 0.87
N ALA A 76 21.67 -5.77 -0.43
CA ALA A 76 22.45 -6.79 -1.15
C ALA A 76 23.90 -6.35 -1.39
#